data_AF-A0A8J8MJU3-F1
#
_entry.id   AF-A0A8J8MJU3-F1
#
_cell.length_a   1.000
_cell.length_b   1.000
_cell.length_c   1.000
_cell.angle_alpha   90.00
_cell.angle_beta   90.00
_cell.angle_gamma   90.00
#
_symmetry.space_group_name_H-M   'P 1'
#
loop_
_entity.id
_entity.type
_entity.pdbx_description
1 polymer ?
#
loop_
_entity_poly.entity_id
_entity_poly.type
_entity_poly.pdbx_seq_one_letter_code
_entity_poly.pdbx_strand_id
1 'polypeptide(L)'
;MKAIKGFFSHIKNLEQEELEQFFFELESELRRLRLLIRCCESKIESIDPYSDDFERLVDDINNNERKADTVCWKVMVTRVEINQRKDRYIC
;
A
#
# COMPACT_ATOMS: atom_id res chain seq x y z
N MET A 1 -9.65 4.39 -13.95
CA MET A 1 -10.16 5.71 -13.50
C MET A 1 -11.29 5.66 -12.45
N LYS A 2 -12.30 4.78 -12.52
CA LYS A 2 -13.41 4.74 -11.52
C LYS A 2 -12.94 4.47 -10.08
N ALA A 3 -12.02 3.53 -9.87
CA ALA A 3 -11.50 3.19 -8.53
C ALA A 3 -10.76 4.35 -7.83
N ILE A 4 -10.00 5.14 -8.59
CA ILE A 4 -9.28 6.32 -8.08
C ILE A 4 -10.27 7.38 -7.57
N LYS A 5 -11.32 7.69 -8.35
CA LYS A 5 -12.37 8.64 -7.94
C LYS A 5 -13.09 8.18 -6.67
N GLY A 6 -13.41 6.89 -6.57
CA GLY A 6 -14.05 6.31 -5.39
C GLY A 6 -13.18 6.39 -4.14
N PHE A 7 -11.86 6.19 -4.28
CA PHE A 7 -10.92 6.37 -3.18
C PHE A 7 -10.92 7.80 -2.67
N PHE A 8 -10.73 8.81 -3.54
CA PHE A 8 -10.76 10.23 -3.13
C PHE A 8 -12.04 10.65 -2.43
N SER A 9 -13.21 10.19 -2.90
CA SER A 9 -14.48 10.50 -2.22
C SER A 9 -14.55 9.89 -0.82
N HIS A 10 -14.00 8.70 -0.62
CA HIS A 10 -13.99 8.07 0.70
C HIS A 10 -13.15 8.87 1.70
N ILE A 11 -11.91 9.21 1.34
CA ILE A 11 -10.98 9.94 2.23
C ILE A 11 -11.52 11.32 2.62
N LYS A 12 -12.15 12.02 1.66
CA LYS A 12 -12.73 13.34 1.91
C LYS A 12 -13.89 13.32 2.91
N ASN A 13 -14.57 12.19 3.03
CA ASN A 13 -15.72 12.03 3.91
C ASN A 13 -15.34 11.54 5.31
N LEU A 14 -14.11 11.07 5.54
CA LEU A 14 -13.63 10.68 6.86
C LEU A 14 -13.39 11.92 7.72
N GLU A 15 -13.68 11.84 9.01
CA GLU A 15 -13.25 12.83 10.01
C GLU A 15 -11.74 12.75 10.28
N GLN A 16 -11.17 13.72 11.00
CA GLN A 16 -9.70 13.77 11.21
C GLN A 16 -9.16 12.53 11.93
N GLU A 17 -9.84 12.06 12.98
CA GLU A 17 -9.41 10.89 13.74
C GLU A 17 -9.52 9.60 12.91
N GLU A 18 -10.64 9.44 12.18
CA GLU A 18 -10.84 8.32 11.25
C GLU A 18 -9.79 8.31 10.14
N LEU A 19 -9.41 9.49 9.64
CA LEU A 19 -8.41 9.65 8.61
C LEU A 19 -7.02 9.25 9.08
N GLU A 20 -6.65 9.61 10.31
CA GLU A 20 -5.37 9.22 10.93
C GLU A 20 -5.32 7.72 11.23
N GLN A 21 -6.41 7.14 11.72
CA GLN A 21 -6.54 5.69 11.91
C GLN A 21 -6.43 4.94 10.57
N PHE A 22 -7.15 5.39 9.55
CA PHE A 22 -7.10 4.81 8.22
C PHE A 22 -5.70 4.94 7.60
N PHE A 23 -5.01 6.05 7.82
CA PHE A 23 -3.63 6.24 7.41
C PHE A 23 -2.69 5.20 8.06
N PHE A 24 -2.82 4.98 9.37
CA PHE A 24 -2.04 3.97 10.08
C PHE A 24 -2.27 2.55 9.53
N GLU A 25 -3.51 2.21 9.21
CA GLU A 25 -3.86 0.93 8.60
C GLU A 25 -3.20 0.74 7.23
N LEU A 26 -3.22 1.77 6.38
CA LEU A 26 -2.54 1.74 5.09
C LEU A 26 -1.01 1.60 5.22
N GLU A 27 -0.38 2.29 6.16
CA GLU A 27 1.07 2.14 6.41
C GLU A 27 1.41 0.73 6.91
N SER A 28 0.58 0.17 7.79
CA SER A 28 0.73 -1.20 8.27
C SER A 28 0.60 -2.22 7.13
N GLU A 29 -0.41 -2.06 6.27
CA GLU A 29 -0.60 -2.90 5.09
C GLU A 29 0.59 -2.80 4.12
N LEU A 30 1.08 -1.60 3.85
CA LEU A 30 2.24 -1.39 2.98
C LEU A 30 3.49 -2.08 3.54
N ARG A 31 3.72 -1.97 4.85
CA ARG A 31 4.83 -2.66 5.53
C ARG A 31 4.70 -4.17 5.40
N ARG A 32 3.50 -4.72 5.61
CA ARG A 32 3.23 -6.15 5.47
C ARG A 32 3.53 -6.64 4.04
N LEU A 33 3.07 -5.93 3.02
CA LEU A 33 3.32 -6.28 1.61
C LEU A 33 4.82 -6.26 1.28
N ARG A 34 5.56 -5.25 1.74
CA ARG A 34 7.02 -5.16 1.56
C ARG A 34 7.76 -6.31 2.23
N LEU A 35 7.32 -6.76 3.40
CA LEU A 35 7.90 -7.93 4.07
C LEU A 35 7.64 -9.21 3.27
N LEU A 36 6.43 -9.40 2.74
CA LEU A 36 6.11 -10.55 1.90
C LEU A 36 6.98 -10.61 0.63
N ILE A 37 7.16 -9.47 -0.05
CA ILE A 37 8.05 -9.36 -1.22
C ILE A 37 9.46 -9.81 -0.84
N ARG A 38 10.05 -9.24 0.21
CA ARG A 38 11.40 -9.62 0.68
C ARG A 38 11.52 -11.09 1.04
N CYS A 39 10.50 -11.65 1.69
CA CYS A 39 10.48 -13.07 2.02
C CYS A 39 10.44 -13.93 0.75
N CYS A 40 9.69 -13.55 -0.29
CA CYS A 40 9.72 -14.26 -1.56
C CYS A 40 11.08 -14.09 -2.26
N GLU A 41 11.61 -12.87 -2.38
CA GLU A 41 12.93 -12.63 -2.98
C GLU A 41 14.02 -13.49 -2.34
N SER A 42 14.03 -13.62 -1.01
CA SER A 42 15.00 -14.47 -0.30
C SER A 42 14.87 -15.97 -0.62
N LYS A 43 13.68 -16.45 -1.00
CA LYS A 43 13.45 -17.85 -1.36
C LYS A 43 13.89 -18.14 -2.79
N ILE A 44 13.78 -17.18 -3.70
CA ILE A 44 14.22 -17.29 -5.10
C ILE A 44 15.67 -17.73 -5.20
N GLU A 45 16.54 -17.21 -4.32
CA GLU A 45 17.97 -17.53 -4.31
C GLU A 45 18.28 -19.04 -4.09
N SER A 46 17.30 -19.81 -3.61
CA SER A 46 17.46 -21.22 -3.23
C SER A 46 16.61 -22.20 -4.06
N ILE A 47 15.84 -21.71 -5.02
CA ILE A 47 14.94 -22.51 -5.84
C ILE A 47 15.51 -22.66 -7.26
N ASP A 48 15.26 -23.81 -7.89
CA ASP A 48 15.61 -24.04 -9.29
C ASP A 48 14.84 -23.06 -10.20
N PRO A 49 15.53 -22.22 -11.01
CA PRO A 49 14.89 -21.23 -11.86
C PRO A 49 14.00 -21.81 -12.97
N TYR A 50 14.06 -23.11 -13.23
CA TYR A 50 13.21 -23.79 -14.20
C TYR A 50 12.04 -24.55 -13.57
N SER A 51 11.83 -24.40 -12.25
CA SER A 51 10.73 -25.06 -11.55
C SER A 51 9.43 -24.25 -11.58
N ASP A 52 8.29 -24.93 -11.61
CA ASP A 52 6.97 -24.30 -11.47
C ASP A 52 6.86 -23.48 -10.16
N ASP A 53 7.57 -23.89 -9.11
CA ASP A 53 7.60 -23.18 -7.84
C ASP A 53 8.35 -21.84 -7.92
N PHE A 54 9.37 -21.74 -8.78
CA PHE A 54 10.03 -20.46 -9.09
C PHE A 54 9.08 -19.50 -9.79
N GLU A 55 8.39 -19.96 -10.85
CA GLU A 55 7.45 -19.13 -11.60
C GLU A 55 6.33 -18.61 -10.70
N ARG A 56 5.75 -19.48 -9.85
CA ARG A 56 4.74 -19.07 -8.86
C ARG A 56 5.26 -18.00 -7.91
N LEU A 57 6.50 -18.14 -7.45
CA LEU A 57 7.08 -17.20 -6.50
C LEU A 57 7.35 -15.82 -7.12
N VAL A 58 7.76 -15.80 -8.39
CA VAL A 58 7.91 -14.58 -9.20
C VAL A 58 6.55 -13.91 -9.40
N ASP A 59 5.51 -14.68 -9.73
CA ASP A 59 4.14 -14.16 -9.85
C ASP A 59 3.62 -13.57 -8.53
N ASP A 60 3.91 -14.22 -7.40
CA ASP A 60 3.58 -13.72 -6.08
C ASP A 60 4.28 -12.41 -5.75
N ILE A 61 5.57 -12.26 -6.09
CA ILE A 61 6.31 -11.00 -5.97
C ILE A 61 5.64 -9.92 -6.80
N ASN A 62 5.44 -10.16 -8.10
CA ASN A 62 4.83 -9.19 -9.02
C ASN A 62 3.42 -8.78 -8.57
N ASN A 63 2.65 -9.71 -8.01
CA ASN A 63 1.32 -9.41 -7.47
C ASN A 63 1.40 -8.55 -6.20
N ASN A 64 2.31 -8.87 -5.29
CA ASN A 64 2.51 -8.12 -4.06
C ASN A 64 3.10 -6.73 -4.33
N GLU A 65 3.98 -6.57 -5.30
CA GLU A 65 4.51 -5.27 -5.76
C GLU A 65 3.39 -4.38 -6.28
N ARG A 66 2.54 -4.88 -7.20
CA ARG A 66 1.39 -4.11 -7.70
C ARG A 66 0.44 -3.66 -6.59
N LYS A 67 0.21 -4.52 -5.59
CA LYS A 67 -0.57 -4.17 -4.39
C LYS A 67 0.16 -3.11 -3.56
N ALA A 68 1.46 -3.27 -3.33
CA ALA A 68 2.27 -2.34 -2.56
C ALA A 68 2.30 -0.96 -3.21
N ASP A 69 2.43 -0.87 -4.52
CA ASP A 69 2.38 0.40 -5.27
C ASP A 69 1.02 1.08 -5.11
N THR A 70 -0.06 0.30 -5.21
CA THR A 70 -1.42 0.81 -5.01
C THR A 70 -1.61 1.35 -3.59
N VAL A 71 -1.17 0.60 -2.57
CA VAL A 71 -1.26 1.04 -1.16
C VAL A 71 -0.35 2.23 -0.89
N CYS A 72 0.87 2.25 -1.45
CA CYS A 72 1.80 3.37 -1.35
C CYS A 72 1.19 4.66 -1.89
N TRP A 73 0.54 4.59 -3.06
CA TRP A 73 -0.20 5.72 -3.61
C TRP A 73 -1.31 6.19 -2.65
N LYS A 74 -2.08 5.26 -2.06
CA LYS A 74 -3.11 5.59 -1.06
C LYS A 74 -2.52 6.29 0.16
N VAL A 75 -1.42 5.79 0.71
CA VAL A 75 -0.67 6.41 1.83
C VAL A 75 -0.29 7.84 1.48
N MET A 76 0.31 8.06 0.31
CA MET A 76 0.72 9.40 -0.14
C MET A 76 -0.45 10.38 -0.24
N VAL A 77 -1.58 9.94 -0.81
CA VAL A 77 -2.79 10.78 -0.95
C VAL A 77 -3.41 11.08 0.41
N THR A 78 -3.59 10.06 1.26
CA THR A 78 -4.16 10.22 2.61
C THR A 78 -3.31 11.16 3.46
N ARG A 79 -1.97 11.06 3.38
CA ARG A 79 -1.06 11.97 4.08
C ARG A 79 -1.23 13.43 3.66
N VAL A 80 -1.41 13.68 2.37
CA VAL A 80 -1.65 15.04 1.86
C VAL A 80 -2.96 15.60 2.43
N GLU A 81 -4.03 14.81 2.44
CA GLU A 81 -5.33 15.22 3.01
C GLU A 81 -5.22 15.56 4.50
N ILE A 82 -4.51 14.75 5.30
CA ILE A 82 -4.24 15.02 6.73
C ILE A 82 -3.56 16.38 6.90
N ASN A 83 -2.51 16.65 6.13
CA ASN A 83 -1.74 17.89 6.25
C ASN A 83 -2.58 19.11 5.85
N GLN A 84 -3.35 19.02 4.76
CA GLN A 84 -4.24 20.10 4.33
C GLN A 84 -5.29 20.49 5.38
N ARG A 85 -5.67 19.57 6.26
CA ARG A 85 -6.61 19.84 7.35
C ARG A 85 -5.92 20.47 8.55
N LYS A 86 -4.71 20.01 8.91
CA LYS A 86 -3.92 20.59 10.01
C LYS A 86 -3.52 22.04 9.77
N ASP A 87 -3.22 22.40 8.51
CA ASP A 87 -2.91 23.79 8.14
C ASP A 87 -4.11 24.75 8.29
N ARG A 88 -5.34 24.24 8.44
CA ARG A 88 -6.53 25.08 8.71
C ARG A 88 -6.78 25.39 10.18
N TYR A 89 -6.07 24.74 11.10
CA TYR A 89 -6.24 24.93 12.55
C TYR A 89 -5.17 25.82 13.20
N ILE A 90 -4.22 26.35 12.42
CA ILE A 90 -3.26 27.36 12.89
C ILE A 90 -3.86 28.75 12.61
N CYS A 91 -4.53 29.31 13.60
CA CYS A 91 -4.81 30.74 13.71
C CYS A 91 -4.36 31.21 15.10
#